data_AF-A0A818MCP6-F1
#
_entry.id   AF-A0A818MCP6-F1
#
_cell.length_a   1.000
_cell.length_b   1.000
_cell.length_c   1.000
_cell.angle_alpha   90.00
_cell.angle_beta   90.00
_cell.angle_gamma   90.00
#
_symmetry.space_group_name_H-M   'P 1'
#
loop_
_entity.id
_entity.type
_entity.pdbx_description
1 polymer ?
#
loop_
_entity_poly.entity_id
_entity_poly.type
_entity_poly.pdbx_seq_one_letter_code
_entity_poly.pdbx_strand_id
1 'polypeptide(L)'
;MTDMNDNLTLSLTCAICLDLASAENAIETTCCHHLFCLSCIENVRPCPFCRANNFQTTPAYFARRLIGDMLVICPNDGCSTKISRSDLSNHITVHCAYRILTCPDPQCKDFKCTKNLFLEHLTKQHGQFITNNYEKLWQTQTDIKQITKNKKSNGKGLYL
;
A
#
# COMPACT_ATOMS: atom_id res chain seq x y z
N MET A 1 -4.98 25.80 -19.66
CA MET A 1 -4.67 24.35 -19.65
C MET A 1 -4.91 23.71 -18.27
N THR A 2 -5.40 24.45 -17.27
CA THR A 2 -5.71 23.96 -15.91
C THR A 2 -7.10 23.31 -15.80
N ASP A 3 -8.07 23.74 -16.62
CA ASP A 3 -9.49 23.40 -16.41
C ASP A 3 -9.86 21.94 -16.66
N MET A 4 -9.11 21.20 -17.49
CA MET A 4 -9.46 19.81 -17.83
C MET A 4 -9.03 18.81 -16.73
N ASN A 5 -7.92 19.11 -16.04
CA ASN A 5 -7.40 18.24 -14.98
C ASN A 5 -8.23 18.37 -13.70
N ASP A 6 -8.67 19.58 -13.37
CA ASP A 6 -9.43 19.86 -12.15
C ASP A 6 -10.85 19.26 -12.21
N ASN A 7 -11.50 19.31 -13.38
CA ASN A 7 -12.81 18.68 -13.59
C ASN A 7 -12.77 17.15 -13.53
N LEU A 8 -11.67 16.55 -14.00
CA LEU A 8 -11.46 15.10 -13.89
C LEU A 8 -11.24 14.70 -12.42
N THR A 9 -10.44 15.46 -11.68
CA THR A 9 -10.23 15.24 -10.25
C THR A 9 -11.54 15.31 -9.47
N LEU A 10 -12.38 16.32 -9.73
CA LEU A 10 -13.68 16.46 -9.07
C LEU A 10 -14.60 15.26 -9.34
N SER A 11 -14.58 14.73 -10.56
CA SER A 11 -15.38 13.55 -10.94
C SER A 11 -14.91 12.26 -10.27
N LEU A 12 -13.70 12.23 -9.73
CA LEU A 12 -13.08 11.09 -9.05
C LEU A 12 -13.06 11.24 -7.52
N THR A 13 -13.66 12.30 -7.00
CA THR A 13 -13.75 12.61 -5.57
C THR A 13 -14.91 11.88 -4.91
N CYS A 14 -14.68 11.37 -3.70
CA CYS A 14 -15.70 10.80 -2.84
C CYS A 14 -16.63 11.90 -2.33
N ALA A 15 -17.94 11.77 -2.57
CA ALA A 15 -18.92 12.78 -2.15
C ALA A 15 -19.18 12.85 -0.62
N ILE A 16 -18.50 12.02 0.19
CA ILE A 16 -18.56 12.08 1.66
C ILE A 16 -17.31 12.73 2.24
N CYS A 17 -16.12 12.17 1.97
CA CYS A 17 -14.88 12.66 2.58
C CYS A 17 -14.24 13.81 1.79
N LEU A 18 -14.73 14.11 0.59
CA LEU A 18 -14.27 15.19 -0.29
C LEU A 18 -12.81 15.04 -0.77
N ASP A 19 -12.20 13.88 -0.51
CA ASP A 19 -10.93 13.47 -1.09
C ASP A 19 -11.15 12.60 -2.34
N LEU A 20 -10.10 12.46 -3.16
CA LEU A 20 -10.05 11.44 -4.20
C LEU A 20 -10.51 10.09 -3.64
N ALA A 21 -11.44 9.43 -4.34
CA ALA A 21 -11.91 8.13 -3.93
C ALA A 21 -10.76 7.11 -3.89
N SER A 22 -10.91 6.05 -3.11
CA SER A 22 -9.85 5.05 -2.99
C SER A 22 -9.59 4.31 -4.30
N ALA A 23 -8.33 4.28 -4.74
CA ALA A 23 -7.91 3.50 -5.91
C ALA A 23 -8.18 1.99 -5.77
N GLU A 24 -8.22 1.47 -4.53
CA GLU A 24 -8.39 0.05 -4.27
C GLU A 24 -9.88 -0.34 -4.17
N ASN A 25 -10.68 0.51 -3.51
CA ASN A 25 -12.04 0.17 -3.10
C ASN A 25 -13.09 1.27 -3.36
N ALA A 26 -12.87 2.17 -4.33
CA ALA A 26 -13.93 3.08 -4.78
C ALA A 26 -15.16 2.31 -5.30
N ILE A 27 -16.34 2.80 -4.96
CA ILE A 27 -17.62 2.25 -5.37
C ILE A 27 -18.48 3.37 -5.98
N GLU A 28 -19.38 2.99 -6.88
CA GLU A 28 -20.43 3.88 -7.37
C GLU A 28 -21.80 3.43 -6.88
N THR A 29 -22.72 4.37 -6.69
CA THR A 29 -24.11 4.05 -6.40
C THR A 29 -24.90 3.80 -7.69
N THR A 30 -25.80 2.82 -7.70
CA THR A 30 -26.64 2.51 -8.88
C THR A 30 -27.74 3.55 -9.15
N CYS A 31 -28.05 4.41 -8.17
CA CYS A 31 -29.13 5.38 -8.30
C CYS A 31 -28.72 6.68 -9.00
N CYS A 32 -27.49 7.17 -8.76
CA CYS A 32 -27.02 8.45 -9.29
C CYS A 32 -25.55 8.42 -9.74
N HIS A 33 -24.93 7.24 -9.80
CA HIS A 33 -23.56 7.01 -10.28
C HIS A 33 -22.48 7.88 -9.61
N HIS A 34 -22.73 8.36 -8.39
CA HIS A 34 -21.72 9.08 -7.62
C HIS A 34 -20.72 8.14 -6.96
N LEU A 35 -19.47 8.57 -6.92
CA LEU A 35 -18.36 7.82 -6.35
C LEU A 35 -18.22 8.06 -4.84
N PHE A 36 -17.85 6.98 -4.15
CA PHE A 36 -17.53 6.99 -2.74
C PHE A 36 -16.37 6.03 -2.45
N CYS A 37 -15.66 6.25 -1.34
CA CYS A 37 -14.84 5.20 -0.74
C CYS A 37 -15.75 4.15 -0.11
N LEU A 38 -15.37 2.87 -0.17
CA LEU A 38 -16.13 1.79 0.48
C LEU A 38 -16.36 2.09 1.97
N SER A 39 -15.30 2.50 2.69
CA SER A 39 -15.36 2.84 4.12
C SER A 39 -16.28 4.03 4.42
N CYS A 40 -16.52 4.92 3.45
CA CYS A 40 -17.39 6.07 3.66
C CYS A 40 -18.88 5.71 3.52
N ILE A 41 -19.24 4.78 2.65
CA ILE A 41 -20.65 4.55 2.23
C ILE A 41 -21.29 3.30 2.82
N GLU A 42 -20.50 2.35 3.32
CA GLU A 42 -20.95 1.00 3.71
C GLU A 42 -22.19 1.02 4.62
N ASN A 43 -22.22 1.93 5.59
CA ASN A 43 -23.27 2.03 6.61
C ASN A 43 -24.12 3.31 6.49
N VAL A 44 -24.14 3.98 5.33
CA VAL A 44 -24.86 5.25 5.16
C VAL A 44 -26.13 5.06 4.35
N ARG A 45 -27.28 5.41 4.93
CA ARG A 45 -28.60 5.43 4.27
C ARG A 45 -29.39 6.67 4.70
N PRO A 46 -30.16 7.32 3.80
CA PRO A 46 -30.31 7.08 2.36
C PRO A 46 -29.05 7.47 1.56
N CYS A 47 -29.09 7.46 0.22
CA CYS A 47 -27.96 7.89 -0.62
C CYS A 47 -27.47 9.29 -0.18
N PRO A 48 -26.19 9.48 0.19
CA PRO A 48 -25.68 10.76 0.68
C PRO A 48 -25.81 11.89 -0.35
N PHE A 49 -25.85 11.54 -1.63
CA PHE A 49 -25.89 12.52 -2.73
C PHE A 49 -27.32 12.86 -3.16
N CYS A 50 -28.09 11.88 -3.62
CA CYS A 50 -29.44 12.11 -4.17
C CYS A 50 -30.59 11.77 -3.22
N ARG A 51 -30.29 11.26 -2.01
CA ARG A 51 -31.27 10.88 -0.97
C ARG A 51 -32.22 9.74 -1.35
N ALA A 52 -31.90 8.94 -2.38
CA ALA A 52 -32.64 7.72 -2.69
C ALA A 52 -32.61 6.73 -1.50
N ASN A 53 -33.77 6.23 -1.08
CA ASN A 53 -33.92 5.37 0.10
C ASN A 53 -33.34 3.95 -0.10
N ASN A 54 -33.48 3.40 -1.30
CA ASN A 54 -33.06 2.03 -1.63
C ASN A 54 -32.02 2.04 -2.75
N PHE A 55 -30.78 2.43 -2.43
CA PHE A 55 -29.69 2.36 -3.39
C PHE A 55 -28.79 1.14 -3.14
N GLN A 56 -28.18 0.66 -4.22
CA GLN A 56 -27.13 -0.37 -4.18
C GLN A 56 -25.80 0.25 -4.61
N THR A 57 -24.72 -0.47 -4.35
CA THR A 57 -23.36 -0.06 -4.67
C THR A 57 -22.68 -1.10 -5.54
N THR A 58 -21.86 -0.65 -6.48
CA THR A 58 -21.07 -1.51 -7.36
C THR A 58 -19.62 -1.03 -7.39
N PRO A 59 -18.62 -1.94 -7.52
CA PRO A 59 -17.22 -1.55 -7.68
C PRO A 59 -17.01 -0.64 -8.90
N ALA A 60 -16.40 0.52 -8.68
CA ALA A 60 -16.11 1.47 -9.75
C ALA A 60 -14.74 1.19 -10.38
N TYR A 61 -14.58 0.07 -11.08
CA TYR A 61 -13.27 -0.40 -11.60
C TYR A 61 -12.56 0.62 -12.50
N PHE A 62 -13.31 1.33 -13.34
CA PHE A 62 -12.73 2.35 -14.22
C PHE A 62 -12.19 3.53 -13.41
N ALA A 63 -12.96 4.04 -12.45
CA ALA A 63 -12.50 5.11 -11.56
C ALA A 63 -11.28 4.67 -10.74
N ARG A 64 -11.28 3.45 -10.20
CA ARG A 64 -10.14 2.85 -9.48
C ARG A 64 -8.85 2.88 -10.31
N ARG A 65 -8.94 2.48 -11.59
CA ARG A 65 -7.81 2.51 -12.52
C ARG A 65 -7.33 3.93 -12.77
N LEU A 66 -8.23 4.86 -13.08
CA LEU A 66 -7.87 6.26 -13.34
C LEU A 66 -7.19 6.90 -12.13
N ILE A 67 -7.73 6.69 -10.93
CA ILE A 67 -7.14 7.19 -9.69
C ILE A 67 -5.78 6.53 -9.45
N GLY A 68 -5.68 5.21 -9.62
CA GLY A 68 -4.45 4.45 -9.45
C GLY A 68 -3.32 4.91 -10.36
N ASP A 69 -3.63 5.25 -11.62
CA ASP A 69 -2.67 5.67 -12.64
C ASP A 69 -2.20 7.13 -12.44
N MET A 70 -2.84 7.92 -11.58
CA MET A 70 -2.39 9.28 -11.28
C MET A 70 -0.98 9.28 -10.69
N LEU A 71 -0.13 10.19 -11.19
CA LEU A 71 1.22 10.34 -10.68
C LEU A 71 1.23 11.23 -9.43
N VAL A 72 1.96 10.78 -8.41
CA VAL A 72 2.23 11.50 -7.17
C VAL A 72 3.73 11.50 -6.89
N ILE A 73 4.18 12.52 -6.16
CA ILE A 73 5.56 12.60 -5.67
C ILE A 73 5.63 11.84 -4.34
N CYS A 74 6.70 11.07 -4.16
CA CYS A 74 6.95 10.39 -2.88
C CYS A 74 6.95 11.39 -1.71
N PRO A 75 6.27 11.09 -0.59
CA PRO A 75 6.23 11.98 0.57
C PRO A 75 7.48 11.92 1.46
N ASN A 76 8.39 10.97 1.22
CA ASN A 76 9.62 10.85 2.01
C ASN A 76 10.58 11.99 1.65
N ASP A 77 11.08 12.68 2.67
CA ASP A 77 12.01 13.78 2.49
C ASP A 77 13.27 13.34 1.72
N GLY A 78 13.67 14.14 0.73
CA GLY A 78 14.75 13.82 -0.21
C GLY A 78 14.38 12.89 -1.37
N CYS A 79 13.17 12.29 -1.40
CA CYS A 79 12.73 11.47 -2.53
C CYS A 79 11.88 12.27 -3.53
N SER A 80 12.42 12.53 -4.72
CA SER A 80 11.71 13.26 -5.79
C SER A 80 11.04 12.34 -6.84
N THR A 81 10.94 11.04 -6.57
CA THR A 81 10.41 10.08 -7.54
C THR A 81 8.91 10.32 -7.76
N LYS A 82 8.51 10.43 -9.03
CA LYS A 82 7.10 10.41 -9.46
C LYS A 82 6.66 8.97 -9.71
N ILE A 83 5.53 8.58 -9.14
CA ILE A 83 5.07 7.19 -9.08
C ILE A 83 3.55 7.16 -9.18
N SER A 84 2.97 6.08 -9.69
CA SER A 84 1.53 5.89 -9.69
C SER A 84 1.01 5.81 -8.24
N ARG A 85 -0.23 6.23 -7.99
CA ARG A 85 -0.87 6.08 -6.68
C ARG A 85 -0.97 4.62 -6.25
N SER A 86 -1.22 3.72 -7.19
CA SER A 86 -1.26 2.27 -6.95
C SER A 86 0.08 1.71 -6.46
N ASP A 87 1.19 2.22 -6.98
CA ASP A 87 2.53 1.75 -6.63
C ASP A 87 3.16 2.50 -5.45
N LEU A 88 2.55 3.61 -4.99
CA LEU A 88 3.10 4.46 -3.93
C LEU A 88 3.36 3.67 -2.63
N SER A 89 2.41 2.83 -2.21
CA SER A 89 2.55 2.02 -0.99
C SER A 89 3.74 1.07 -1.08
N ASN A 90 3.89 0.37 -2.19
CA ASN A 90 5.02 -0.53 -2.44
C ASN A 90 6.34 0.25 -2.54
N HIS A 91 6.34 1.43 -3.16
CA HIS A 91 7.51 2.29 -3.20
C HIS A 91 7.94 2.70 -1.79
N ILE A 92 7.05 3.28 -0.98
CA ILE A 92 7.37 3.78 0.38
C ILE A 92 7.91 2.64 1.25
N THR A 93 7.27 1.47 1.18
CA THR A 93 7.61 0.34 2.05
C THR A 93 8.82 -0.44 1.58
N VAL A 94 8.97 -0.73 0.29
CA VAL A 94 10.00 -1.67 -0.18
C VAL A 94 11.17 -0.94 -0.84
N HIS A 95 10.88 0.03 -1.71
CA HIS A 95 11.88 0.52 -2.67
C HIS A 95 12.52 1.85 -2.29
N CYS A 96 11.83 2.71 -1.54
CA CYS A 96 12.28 4.07 -1.25
C CYS A 96 13.60 4.08 -0.48
N ALA A 97 14.65 4.61 -1.10
CA ALA A 97 15.96 4.78 -0.49
C ALA A 97 15.97 5.79 0.67
N TYR A 98 14.98 6.70 0.69
CA TYR A 98 14.81 7.74 1.70
C TYR A 98 13.84 7.35 2.82
N ARG A 99 13.27 6.13 2.77
CA ARG A 99 12.46 5.63 3.90
C ARG A 99 13.32 5.60 5.16
N ILE A 100 12.78 6.11 6.25
CA ILE A 100 13.43 6.04 7.56
C ILE A 100 13.35 4.61 8.12
N LEU A 101 14.50 4.10 8.53
CA LEU A 101 14.67 2.84 9.24
C LEU A 101 15.17 3.11 10.66
N THR A 102 14.65 2.34 11.61
CA THR A 102 15.09 2.35 13.01
C THR A 102 15.93 1.09 13.23
N CYS A 103 17.06 1.22 13.92
CA CYS A 103 17.85 0.05 14.31
C CYS A 103 17.10 -0.78 15.37
N PRO A 104 16.98 -2.11 15.22
CA PRO A 104 16.30 -2.95 16.21
C PRO A 104 17.15 -3.25 17.45
N ASP A 105 18.45 -2.96 17.41
CA ASP A 105 19.34 -3.20 18.55
C ASP A 105 19.00 -2.23 19.70
N PRO A 106 18.76 -2.73 20.94
CA PRO A 106 18.54 -1.88 22.11
C PRO A 106 19.64 -0.83 22.37
N GLN A 107 20.88 -1.09 21.92
CA GLN A 107 21.99 -0.15 22.03
C GLN A 107 21.89 1.02 21.05
N CYS A 108 21.00 0.93 20.05
CA CYS A 108 20.78 1.93 19.01
C CYS A 108 19.33 2.45 19.01
N LYS A 109 18.64 2.37 20.15
CA LYS A 109 17.19 2.64 20.31
C LYS A 109 16.68 3.94 19.67
N ASP A 110 17.49 5.00 19.69
CA ASP A 110 17.13 6.31 19.14
C ASP A 110 17.73 6.58 17.76
N PHE A 111 18.51 5.64 17.21
CA PHE A 111 19.14 5.80 15.90
C PHE A 111 18.14 5.52 14.78
N LYS A 112 17.91 6.55 13.98
CA LYS A 112 17.07 6.51 12.78
C LYS A 112 17.84 7.13 11.62
N CYS A 113 17.83 6.47 10.47
CA CYS A 113 18.43 7.01 9.26
C CYS A 113 17.67 6.53 8.03
N THR A 114 17.96 7.14 6.89
CA THR A 114 17.41 6.72 5.60
C THR A 114 17.95 5.34 5.19
N LYS A 115 17.16 4.58 4.43
CA LYS A 115 17.52 3.23 3.98
C LYS A 115 18.88 3.16 3.29
N ASN A 116 19.26 4.16 2.50
CA ASN A 116 20.58 4.21 1.85
C ASN A 116 21.76 4.31 2.83
N LEU A 117 21.57 4.92 4.00
CA LEU A 117 22.59 5.04 5.05
C LEU A 117 22.54 3.87 6.05
N PHE A 118 21.43 3.13 6.08
CA PHE A 118 21.23 2.07 7.04
C PHE A 118 22.23 0.91 6.90
N LEU A 119 22.61 0.56 5.68
CA LEU A 119 23.64 -0.48 5.46
C LEU A 119 25.00 -0.06 6.04
N GLU A 120 25.38 1.21 5.91
CA GLU A 120 26.62 1.72 6.48
C GLU A 120 26.60 1.66 8.02
N HIS A 121 25.47 2.04 8.63
CA HIS A 121 25.27 1.89 10.07
C HIS A 121 25.42 0.43 10.52
N LEU A 122 24.76 -0.50 9.83
CA LEU A 122 24.84 -1.93 10.15
C LEU A 122 26.27 -2.46 10.07
N THR A 123 27.02 -2.12 9.03
CA THR A 123 28.40 -2.57 8.87
C THR A 123 29.32 -1.98 9.94
N LYS A 124 29.17 -0.70 10.29
CA LYS A 124 30.05 -0.02 11.26
C LYS A 124 29.74 -0.37 12.71
N GLN A 125 28.48 -0.44 13.10
CA GLN A 125 28.07 -0.62 14.50
C GLN A 125 27.75 -2.08 14.85
N HIS A 126 27.30 -2.88 13.87
CA HIS A 126 26.84 -4.25 14.09
C HIS A 126 27.60 -5.28 13.23
N GLY A 127 28.67 -4.88 12.53
CA GLY A 127 29.40 -5.76 11.60
C GLY A 127 29.88 -7.05 12.25
N GLN A 128 30.47 -6.98 13.45
CA GLN A 128 30.93 -8.17 14.17
C GLN A 128 29.76 -9.08 14.58
N PHE A 129 28.63 -8.50 15.03
CA PHE A 129 27.44 -9.27 15.38
C PHE A 129 26.86 -10.00 14.17
N ILE A 130 26.82 -9.34 13.00
CA ILE A 130 26.37 -9.94 11.74
C ILE A 130 27.31 -11.08 11.34
N THR A 131 28.63 -10.85 11.34
CA THR A 131 29.63 -11.88 11.03
C THR A 131 29.56 -13.06 11.98
N ASN A 132 29.34 -12.85 13.28
CA ASN A 132 29.25 -13.96 14.24
C ASN A 132 27.99 -14.81 14.06
N ASN A 133 26.92 -14.26 13.46
CA ASN A 133 25.65 -14.95 13.29
C ASN A 133 25.34 -15.29 11.82
N TYR A 134 26.30 -15.13 10.89
CA TYR A 134 26.07 -15.28 9.46
C TYR A 134 25.50 -16.65 9.06
N GLU A 135 25.99 -17.73 9.68
CA GLU A 135 25.53 -19.11 9.42
C GLU A 135 24.06 -19.28 9.79
N LYS A 136 23.65 -18.73 10.94
CA LYS A 136 22.26 -18.78 11.42
C LYS A 136 21.34 -17.95 10.51
N LEU A 137 21.81 -16.82 9.99
CA LEU A 137 21.06 -15.99 9.07
C LEU A 137 20.83 -16.70 7.73
N TRP A 138 21.82 -17.42 7.20
CA TRP A 138 21.73 -18.09 5.90
C TRP A 138 20.93 -19.41 5.92
N GLN A 139 20.89 -20.11 7.06
CA GLN A 139 20.11 -21.35 7.22
C GLN A 139 18.59 -21.13 7.06
N THR A 140 18.08 -19.94 7.39
CA THR A 140 16.64 -19.63 7.26
C THR A 140 16.13 -19.63 5.81
N GLN A 141 17.00 -19.50 4.81
CA GLN A 141 16.61 -19.47 3.39
C GLN A 141 16.42 -20.88 2.79
N THR A 142 17.08 -21.89 3.33
CA THR A 142 16.89 -23.30 2.95
C THR A 142 15.61 -23.89 3.53
N ASP A 143 15.18 -23.43 4.70
CA ASP A 143 13.99 -23.96 5.38
C ASP A 143 12.67 -23.44 4.81
N ILE A 144 12.64 -22.21 4.28
CA ILE A 144 11.45 -21.66 3.58
C ILE A 144 11.09 -22.49 2.33
N LYS A 145 12.09 -23.06 1.64
CA LYS A 145 11.88 -23.97 0.49
C LYS A 145 11.36 -25.34 0.92
N GLN A 146 11.67 -25.81 2.13
CA GLN A 146 11.14 -27.08 2.64
C GLN A 146 9.70 -26.95 3.16
N ILE A 147 9.36 -25.84 3.81
CA ILE A 147 8.00 -25.54 4.28
C ILE A 147 7.02 -25.39 3.09
N THR A 148 7.48 -24.81 1.97
CA THR A 148 6.66 -24.68 0.74
C THR A 148 6.54 -25.97 -0.07
N LYS A 149 7.50 -26.90 0.03
CA LYS A 149 7.38 -28.25 -0.55
C LYS A 149 6.44 -29.14 0.24
N ASN A 150 6.48 -29.10 1.58
CA ASN A 150 5.64 -29.95 2.43
C ASN A 150 4.14 -29.58 2.42
N LYS A 151 3.76 -28.37 2.00
CA LYS A 151 2.35 -28.02 1.78
C LYS A 151 1.75 -28.56 0.46
N LYS A 152 2.57 -28.95 -0.52
CA LYS A 152 2.08 -29.54 -1.79
C LYS A 152 1.93 -31.06 -1.74
N SER A 153 2.56 -31.74 -0.79
CA SER A 153 2.48 -33.21 -0.63
C SER A 153 1.39 -33.70 0.33
N ASN A 154 0.86 -32.85 1.23
CA ASN A 154 -0.20 -33.24 2.18
C ASN A 154 -1.64 -32.88 1.72
N GLY A 155 -1.83 -32.56 0.44
CA GLY A 155 -3.14 -32.15 -0.13
C GLY A 155 -3.74 -33.10 -1.17
N LYS A 156 -3.26 -34.35 -1.27
CA LYS A 156 -3.89 -35.39 -2.11
C LYS A 156 -3.96 -36.70 -1.33
N GLY A 157 -5.09 -36.93 -0.66
CA GLY A 157 -5.37 -38.20 -0.03
C GLY A 157 -6.70 -38.23 0.73
N LEU A 158 -7.72 -38.75 0.03
CA LEU A 158 -8.93 -39.40 0.53
C LEU A 158 -10.02 -38.50 1.18
N TYR A 159 -11.33 -38.69 0.96
CA TYR A 159 -12.13 -39.86 0.56
C TYR A 159 -13.40 -39.43 -0.21
N LEU A 160 -13.85 -40.34 -1.09
CA LEU A 160 -15.24 -40.67 -1.50
C LEU A 160 -16.15 -39.57 -2.07
#